data_AF-A0A8J5VAQ8-F1
#
_entry.id   AF-A0A8J5VAQ8-F1
#
_cell.length_a   1.000
_cell.length_b   1.000
_cell.length_c   1.000
_cell.angle_alpha   90.00
_cell.angle_beta   90.00
_cell.angle_gamma   90.00
#
_symmetry.space_group_name_H-M   'P 1'
#
loop_
_entity.id
_entity.type
_entity.pdbx_description
1 polymer ?
#
loop_
_entity_poly.entity_id
_entity_poly.type
_entity_poly.pdbx_seq_one_letter_code
_entity_poly.pdbx_strand_id
1 'polypeptide(L)'
;MTPEYIREQNFRVFAWWSVVLVLKIFGTVALVGFWRHYKKIFLSPEDAKFIKGSKVVYDDPDVERCRRAHLNDLENILPWVISTAFWLTTSPDPSTVAFLIKTFAISRFVHTFVYAVVVVRQPARFLAFMVGLIITIYQCLATVYYYS
;
A
#
# COMPACT_ATOMS: atom_id res chain seq x y z
N MET A 1 16.56 -22.33 -18.82
CA MET A 1 15.23 -22.11 -18.23
C MET A 1 14.30 -21.68 -19.34
N THR A 2 13.12 -22.28 -19.49
CA THR A 2 12.21 -21.95 -20.60
C THR A 2 11.56 -20.56 -20.37
N PRO A 3 11.22 -19.81 -21.44
CA PRO A 3 10.54 -18.52 -21.31
C PRO A 3 9.22 -18.58 -20.55
N GLU A 4 8.48 -19.69 -20.68
CA GLU A 4 7.24 -19.95 -19.94
C GLU A 4 7.48 -20.04 -18.43
N TYR A 5 8.49 -20.79 -18.02
CA TYR A 5 8.84 -20.93 -16.60
C TYR A 5 9.22 -19.59 -15.98
N ILE A 6 9.96 -18.73 -16.71
CA ILE A 6 10.33 -17.39 -16.23
C ILE A 6 9.08 -16.53 -15.98
N ARG A 7 8.12 -16.54 -16.91
CA ARG A 7 6.86 -15.80 -16.75
C ARG A 7 6.04 -16.32 -15.56
N GLU A 8 5.94 -17.63 -15.41
CA GLU A 8 5.24 -18.24 -14.28
C GLU A 8 5.89 -17.87 -12.94
N GLN A 9 7.22 -17.97 -12.85
CA GLN A 9 7.98 -17.58 -11.66
C GLN A 9 7.74 -16.11 -11.30
N ASN A 10 7.84 -15.21 -12.29
CA ASN A 10 7.62 -13.78 -12.09
C ASN A 10 6.19 -13.49 -11.63
N PHE A 11 5.21 -14.13 -12.26
CA PHE A 11 3.80 -14.00 -11.89
C PHE A 11 3.53 -14.50 -10.47
N ARG A 12 4.12 -15.62 -10.05
CA ARG A 12 3.97 -16.14 -8.67
C ARG A 12 4.45 -15.14 -7.63
N VAL A 13 5.59 -14.49 -7.86
CA VAL A 13 6.12 -13.46 -6.95
C VAL A 13 5.17 -12.27 -6.90
N PHE A 14 4.71 -11.80 -8.06
CA PHE A 14 3.77 -10.70 -8.17
C PHE A 14 2.44 -10.99 -7.48
N ALA A 15 1.83 -12.14 -7.74
CA ALA A 15 0.55 -12.54 -7.16
C ALA A 15 0.63 -12.61 -5.63
N TRP A 16 1.67 -13.26 -5.10
CA TRP A 16 1.88 -13.36 -3.65
C TRP A 16 1.95 -11.99 -2.99
N TRP A 17 2.84 -11.12 -3.46
CA TRP A 17 3.03 -9.80 -2.85
C TRP A 17 1.86 -8.86 -3.06
N SER A 18 1.16 -8.96 -4.20
CA SER A 18 -0.05 -8.18 -4.45
C SER A 18 -1.16 -8.55 -3.46
N VAL A 19 -1.39 -9.85 -3.22
CA VAL A 19 -2.37 -10.31 -2.24
C VAL A 19 -1.98 -9.89 -0.82
N VAL A 20 -0.71 -10.01 -0.45
CA VAL A 20 -0.20 -9.53 0.85
C VAL A 20 -0.45 -8.03 1.03
N LEU A 21 -0.23 -7.22 -0.01
CA LEU A 21 -0.48 -5.78 0.02
C LEU A 21 -1.98 -5.46 0.09
N VAL A 22 -2.84 -6.23 -0.57
CA VAL A 22 -4.31 -6.11 -0.46
C VAL A 22 -4.77 -6.41 0.96
N LEU A 23 -4.27 -7.50 1.58
CA LEU A 23 -4.57 -7.79 2.98
C LEU A 23 -4.12 -6.66 3.90
N LYS A 24 -2.98 -6.04 3.60
CA LYS A 24 -2.49 -4.87 4.32
C LYS A 24 -3.43 -3.66 4.17
N ILE A 25 -3.97 -3.39 2.97
CA ILE A 25 -4.98 -2.35 2.76
C ILE A 25 -6.19 -2.61 3.68
N PHE A 26 -6.71 -3.84 3.73
CA PHE A 26 -7.80 -4.17 4.66
C PHE A 26 -7.40 -3.99 6.13
N GLY A 27 -6.17 -4.34 6.49
CA GLY A 27 -5.62 -4.07 7.82
C GLY A 27 -5.63 -2.58 8.18
N THR A 28 -5.30 -1.69 7.24
CA THR A 28 -5.38 -0.24 7.48
C THR A 28 -6.80 0.27 7.68
N VAL A 29 -7.79 -0.30 6.97
CA VAL A 29 -9.22 0.01 7.19
C VAL A 29 -9.65 -0.44 8.59
N ALA A 30 -9.25 -1.65 8.99
CA ALA A 30 -9.53 -2.17 10.32
C ALA A 30 -8.93 -1.29 11.43
N LEU A 31 -7.72 -0.75 11.24
CA LEU A 31 -7.10 0.19 12.17
C LEU A 31 -7.89 1.49 12.32
N VAL A 32 -8.42 2.06 11.23
CA VAL A 32 -9.32 3.22 11.29
C VAL A 32 -10.56 2.89 12.13
N GLY A 33 -11.18 1.73 11.87
CA GLY A 33 -12.35 1.26 12.63
C GLY A 33 -12.05 1.04 14.11
N PHE A 34 -10.90 0.45 14.43
CA PHE A 34 -10.42 0.25 15.80
C PHE A 34 -10.32 1.57 16.56
N TRP A 35 -9.65 2.58 15.99
CA TRP A 35 -9.52 3.89 16.65
C TRP A 35 -10.85 4.60 16.84
N ARG A 36 -11.75 4.51 15.85
CA ARG A 36 -13.11 5.06 15.96
C ARG A 36 -13.90 4.41 17.09
N HIS A 37 -13.86 3.09 17.18
CA HIS A 37 -14.57 2.35 18.21
C HIS A 37 -13.95 2.59 19.60
N TYR A 38 -12.62 2.51 19.72
CA TYR A 38 -11.89 2.72 20.97
C TYR A 38 -12.17 4.10 21.57
N LYS A 39 -12.19 5.16 20.74
CA LYS A 39 -12.47 6.53 21.17
C LYS A 39 -13.98 6.87 21.18
N LYS A 40 -14.86 5.95 20.76
CA LYS A 40 -16.31 6.16 20.60
C LYS A 40 -16.66 7.38 19.74
N ILE A 41 -15.90 7.57 18.67
CA ILE A 41 -16.07 8.67 17.71
C ILE A 41 -16.59 8.14 16.38
N PHE A 42 -17.73 8.67 15.95
CA PHE A 42 -18.41 8.23 14.73
C PHE A 42 -18.59 9.40 13.76
N LEU A 43 -18.71 9.06 12.47
CA LEU A 43 -19.02 10.02 11.41
C LEU A 43 -20.52 10.27 11.32
N SER A 44 -21.32 9.20 11.45
CA SER A 44 -22.77 9.31 11.38
C SER A 44 -23.36 9.60 12.76
N PRO A 45 -24.29 10.58 12.87
CA PRO A 45 -25.10 10.76 14.05
C PRO A 45 -25.94 9.53 14.40
N GLU A 46 -26.26 8.69 13.42
CA GLU A 46 -27.02 7.46 13.59
C GLU A 46 -26.22 6.46 14.41
N ASP A 47 -24.98 6.18 14.00
CA ASP A 47 -24.04 5.30 14.69
C ASP A 47 -23.73 5.79 16.12
N ALA A 48 -23.63 7.11 16.30
CA ALA A 48 -23.38 7.72 17.59
C ALA A 48 -24.54 7.52 18.59
N LYS A 49 -25.79 7.37 18.12
CA LYS A 49 -26.95 7.13 18.99
C LYS A 49 -27.00 5.69 19.51
N PHE A 50 -26.46 4.73 18.77
CA PHE A 50 -26.46 3.32 19.17
C PHE A 50 -25.50 3.02 20.32
N ILE A 51 -24.42 3.81 20.46
CA ILE A 51 -23.40 3.57 21.49
C ILE A 51 -23.43 4.71 22.51
N LYS A 52 -23.79 4.40 23.77
CA LYS A 52 -23.83 5.40 24.85
C LYS A 52 -22.45 6.03 25.09
N GLY A 53 -22.42 7.36 25.16
CA GLY A 53 -21.21 8.14 25.40
C GLY A 53 -20.39 8.46 24.14
N SER A 54 -20.95 8.18 22.96
CA SER A 54 -20.30 8.46 21.68
C SER A 54 -20.46 9.91 21.26
N LYS A 55 -19.53 10.39 20.44
CA LYS A 55 -19.54 11.74 19.89
C LYS A 55 -19.38 11.69 18.38
N VAL A 56 -20.01 12.65 17.70
CA VAL A 56 -19.76 12.89 16.28
C VAL A 56 -18.53 13.78 16.17
N VAL A 57 -17.41 13.22 15.71
CA VAL A 57 -16.12 13.90 15.58
C VAL A 57 -15.48 13.47 14.26
N TYR A 58 -15.10 14.46 13.46
CA TYR A 58 -14.60 14.24 12.10
C TYR A 58 -13.06 14.31 12.02
N ASP A 59 -12.42 15.00 12.95
CA ASP A 59 -11.04 15.47 12.85
C ASP A 59 -10.11 14.89 13.93
N ASP A 60 -10.47 13.75 14.53
CA ASP A 60 -9.60 13.10 15.52
C ASP A 60 -8.23 12.77 14.91
N PRO A 61 -7.12 13.26 15.53
CA PRO A 61 -5.79 13.11 14.95
C PRO A 61 -5.36 11.67 14.69
N ASP A 62 -5.76 10.69 15.51
CA ASP A 62 -5.33 9.30 15.38
C ASP A 62 -6.12 8.56 14.31
N VAL A 63 -7.43 8.83 14.22
CA VAL A 63 -8.27 8.34 13.13
C VAL A 63 -7.81 8.92 11.79
N GLU A 64 -7.57 10.24 11.73
CA GLU A 64 -7.12 10.90 10.50
C GLU A 64 -5.70 10.49 10.09
N ARG A 65 -4.85 10.07 11.03
CA ARG A 65 -3.57 9.44 10.69
C ARG A 65 -3.79 8.09 10.01
N CYS A 66 -4.61 7.21 10.58
CA CYS A 66 -4.88 5.91 9.97
C CYS A 66 -5.57 6.06 8.60
N ARG A 67 -6.50 7.02 8.47
CA ARG A 67 -7.18 7.31 7.21
C ARG A 67 -6.21 7.78 6.13
N ARG A 68 -5.27 8.66 6.46
CA ARG A 68 -4.24 9.11 5.51
C ARG A 68 -3.26 8.01 5.12
N ALA A 69 -2.91 7.11 6.05
CA ALA A 69 -2.11 5.93 5.72
C ALA A 69 -2.84 5.02 4.73
N HIS A 70 -4.14 4.77 4.96
CA HIS A 70 -4.99 4.01 4.05
C HIS A 70 -5.10 4.65 2.66
N LEU A 71 -5.37 5.96 2.59
CA LEU A 71 -5.43 6.68 1.32
C LEU A 71 -4.11 6.60 0.55
N ASN A 72 -2.98 6.78 1.24
CA ASN A 72 -1.67 6.65 0.61
C ASN A 72 -1.42 5.23 0.10
N ASP A 73 -1.94 4.20 0.77
CA ASP A 73 -1.87 2.83 0.25
C ASP A 73 -2.65 2.65 -1.04
N LEU A 74 -3.86 3.20 -1.14
CA LEU A 74 -4.63 3.16 -2.38
C LEU A 74 -3.90 3.90 -3.51
N GLU A 75 -3.39 5.10 -3.23
CA GLU A 75 -2.69 5.94 -4.20
C GLU A 75 -1.37 5.35 -4.71
N ASN A 76 -0.74 4.42 -3.97
CA ASN A 76 0.56 3.85 -4.36
C ASN A 76 0.47 2.38 -4.81
N ILE A 77 -0.29 1.56 -4.08
CA ILE A 77 -0.37 0.13 -4.34
C ILE A 77 -1.17 -0.12 -5.62
N LEU A 78 -2.27 0.60 -5.86
CA LEU A 78 -3.06 0.39 -7.08
C LEU A 78 -2.28 0.73 -8.36
N PRO A 79 -1.62 1.89 -8.48
CA PRO A 79 -0.79 2.15 -9.67
C PRO A 79 0.37 1.17 -9.81
N TRP A 80 0.99 0.75 -8.70
CA TRP A 80 2.07 -0.24 -8.73
C TRP A 80 1.60 -1.61 -9.21
N VAL A 81 0.42 -2.10 -8.77
CA VAL A 81 -0.14 -3.38 -9.24
C VAL A 81 -0.34 -3.34 -10.75
N ILE A 82 -0.93 -2.24 -11.26
CA ILE A 82 -1.19 -2.05 -12.70
C ILE A 82 0.14 -1.97 -13.47
N SER A 83 1.05 -1.11 -13.04
CA SER A 83 2.35 -0.92 -13.68
C SER A 83 3.17 -2.20 -13.70
N THR A 84 3.22 -2.93 -12.57
CA THR A 84 3.96 -4.20 -12.48
C THR A 84 3.34 -5.26 -13.39
N ALA A 85 2.01 -5.36 -13.45
CA ALA A 85 1.34 -6.33 -14.33
C ALA A 85 1.73 -6.14 -15.79
N PHE A 86 1.77 -4.90 -16.28
CA PHE A 86 2.25 -4.60 -17.63
C PHE A 86 3.76 -4.77 -17.76
N TRP A 87 4.55 -4.38 -16.78
CA TRP A 87 6.00 -4.55 -16.84
C TRP A 87 6.41 -6.02 -16.95
N LEU A 88 5.68 -6.94 -16.30
CA LEU A 88 5.97 -8.37 -16.39
C LEU A 88 5.79 -8.96 -17.81
N THR A 89 5.02 -8.34 -18.70
CA THR A 89 4.86 -8.80 -20.09
C THR A 89 6.11 -8.54 -20.94
N THR A 90 7.01 -7.66 -20.48
CA THR A 90 8.30 -7.37 -21.13
C THR A 90 9.37 -8.45 -20.89
N SER A 91 9.00 -9.55 -20.22
CA SER A 91 9.90 -10.65 -19.83
C SER A 91 11.15 -10.21 -19.05
N PRO A 92 10.99 -9.42 -17.97
CA PRO A 92 12.12 -8.97 -17.16
C PRO A 92 12.82 -10.13 -16.43
N ASP A 93 14.09 -9.92 -16.11
CA ASP A 93 14.90 -10.87 -15.35
C ASP A 93 14.26 -11.22 -13.98
N PRO A 94 14.15 -12.52 -13.62
CA PRO A 94 13.52 -12.94 -12.36
C PRO A 94 14.12 -12.36 -11.08
N SER A 95 15.44 -12.14 -11.06
CA SER A 95 16.12 -11.59 -9.88
C SER A 95 15.69 -10.13 -9.68
N THR A 96 15.61 -9.38 -10.78
CA THR A 96 15.16 -7.99 -10.79
C THR A 96 13.69 -7.88 -10.38
N VAL A 97 12.82 -8.76 -10.89
CA VAL A 97 11.41 -8.84 -10.48
C VAL A 97 11.29 -9.09 -8.98
N ALA A 98 11.97 -10.11 -8.47
CA ALA A 98 11.92 -10.44 -7.06
C ALA A 98 12.42 -9.30 -6.18
N PHE A 99 13.50 -8.64 -6.58
CA PHE A 99 14.06 -7.51 -5.85
C PHE A 99 13.12 -6.31 -5.80
N LEU A 100 12.61 -5.85 -6.96
CA LEU A 100 11.77 -4.66 -7.03
C LEU A 100 10.42 -4.87 -6.33
N ILE A 101 9.78 -6.03 -6.53
CA ILE A 101 8.48 -6.33 -5.90
C ILE A 101 8.61 -6.40 -4.37
N LYS A 102 9.63 -7.10 -3.86
CA LYS A 102 9.88 -7.19 -2.42
C LYS A 102 10.20 -5.82 -1.82
N THR A 103 11.06 -5.04 -2.49
CA THR A 103 11.47 -3.71 -2.02
C THR A 103 10.29 -2.76 -1.97
N PHE A 104 9.42 -2.77 -3.00
CA PHE A 104 8.19 -2.01 -2.99
C PHE A 104 7.31 -2.41 -1.81
N ALA A 105 7.01 -3.70 -1.66
CA ALA A 105 6.13 -4.18 -0.59
C ALA A 105 6.67 -3.82 0.81
N ILE A 106 7.95 -4.09 1.08
CA ILE A 106 8.60 -3.73 2.35
C ILE A 106 8.49 -2.23 2.60
N SER A 107 8.76 -1.39 1.59
CA SER A 107 8.62 0.06 1.70
C SER A 107 7.20 0.47 2.11
N ARG A 108 6.16 -0.18 1.55
CA ARG A 108 4.76 0.08 1.91
C ARG A 108 4.44 -0.32 3.36
N PHE A 109 5.00 -1.42 3.86
CA PHE A 109 4.85 -1.80 5.26
C PHE A 109 5.55 -0.80 6.19
N VAL A 110 6.80 -0.43 5.87
CA VAL A 110 7.55 0.58 6.62
C VAL A 110 6.79 1.90 6.64
N HIS A 111 6.30 2.37 5.50
CA HIS A 111 5.53 3.62 5.40
C HIS A 111 4.33 3.62 6.35
N THR A 112 3.50 2.58 6.32
CA THR A 112 2.32 2.51 7.21
C THR A 112 2.72 2.39 8.68
N PHE A 113 3.77 1.63 8.99
CA PHE A 113 4.26 1.50 10.37
C PHE A 113 4.72 2.85 10.95
N VAL A 114 5.55 3.60 10.21
CA VAL A 114 6.05 4.91 10.65
C VAL A 114 5.02 6.04 10.55
N TYR A 115 3.86 5.77 9.95
CA TYR A 115 2.77 6.74 9.81
C TYR A 115 1.68 6.54 10.86
N ALA A 116 1.22 5.29 11.04
CA ALA A 116 0.03 4.96 11.81
C ALA A 116 0.34 4.32 13.17
N VAL A 117 1.48 3.65 13.33
CA VAL A 117 1.82 2.91 14.56
C VAL A 117 2.82 3.68 15.40
N VAL A 118 3.98 4.02 14.83
CA VAL A 118 5.02 4.81 15.47
C VAL A 118 5.09 6.14 14.76
N VAL A 119 4.71 7.23 15.42
CA VAL A 119 4.78 8.58 14.83
C VAL A 119 6.25 9.02 14.78
N VAL A 120 6.94 8.63 13.72
CA VAL A 120 8.32 9.04 13.48
C VAL A 120 8.33 10.44 12.87
N ARG A 121 9.17 11.33 13.41
CA ARG A 121 9.40 12.66 12.82
C ARG A 121 9.86 12.49 11.36
N GLN A 122 9.46 13.41 10.48
CA GLN A 122 10.03 13.45 9.12
C GLN A 122 11.58 13.41 9.22
N PRO A 123 12.30 12.69 8.33
CA PRO A 123 11.96 12.40 6.93
C PRO A 123 11.60 10.94 6.60
N ALA A 124 11.49 10.04 7.58
CA ALA A 124 11.33 8.60 7.32
C ALA A 124 10.15 8.24 6.38
N ARG A 125 9.02 8.94 6.52
CA ARG A 125 7.83 8.80 5.66
C ARG A 125 8.12 9.15 4.20
N PHE A 126 8.82 10.25 3.97
CA PHE A 126 9.14 10.73 2.63
C PHE A 126 10.09 9.76 1.92
N LEU A 127 11.11 9.27 2.63
CA LEU A 127 12.06 8.31 2.06
C LEU A 127 11.37 7.00 1.66
N ALA A 128 10.50 6.44 2.51
CA ALA A 128 9.74 5.23 2.16
C ALA A 128 8.83 5.47 0.93
N PHE A 129 8.14 6.61 0.89
CA PHE A 129 7.32 6.98 -0.26
C PHE A 129 8.15 7.08 -1.56
N MET A 130 9.32 7.73 -1.51
CA MET A 130 10.20 7.88 -2.67
C MET A 130 10.67 6.53 -3.24
N VAL A 131 11.00 5.57 -2.38
CA VAL A 131 11.41 4.22 -2.85
C VAL A 131 10.29 3.57 -3.65
N GLY A 132 9.05 3.61 -3.16
CA GLY A 132 7.90 3.05 -3.87
C GLY A 132 7.64 3.76 -5.20
N LEU A 133 7.73 5.09 -5.20
CA LEU A 133 7.51 5.93 -6.38
C LEU A 133 8.54 5.64 -7.49
N ILE A 134 9.82 5.58 -7.13
CA ILE A 134 10.90 5.32 -8.11
C ILE A 134 10.73 3.96 -8.78
N ILE A 135 10.35 2.92 -8.02
CA ILE A 135 10.11 1.58 -8.56
C ILE A 135 8.96 1.62 -9.57
N THR A 136 7.83 2.23 -9.22
CA THR A 136 6.67 2.33 -10.11
C THR A 136 7.00 3.12 -11.38
N ILE A 137 7.73 4.23 -11.26
CA ILE A 137 8.16 5.04 -12.42
C ILE A 137 9.08 4.21 -13.32
N TYR A 138 10.06 3.51 -12.76
CA TYR A 138 10.95 2.64 -13.52
C TYR A 138 10.17 1.59 -14.33
N GLN A 139 9.22 0.89 -13.69
CA GLN A 139 8.39 -0.12 -14.34
C GLN A 139 7.55 0.48 -15.48
N CYS A 140 6.97 1.67 -15.27
CA CYS A 140 6.23 2.39 -16.30
C CYS A 140 7.13 2.75 -17.49
N LEU A 141 8.29 3.36 -17.23
CA LEU A 141 9.22 3.78 -18.28
C LEU A 141 9.78 2.59 -19.06
N ALA A 142 10.14 1.50 -18.37
CA ALA A 142 10.60 0.27 -19.00
C ALA A 142 9.53 -0.33 -19.91
N THR A 143 8.27 -0.32 -19.46
CA THR A 143 7.13 -0.80 -20.27
C THR A 143 6.91 0.08 -21.50
N VAL A 144 6.92 1.40 -21.33
CA VAL A 144 6.77 2.35 -22.45
C VAL A 144 7.88 2.15 -23.47
N TYR A 145 9.14 2.05 -23.02
CA TYR A 145 10.30 1.86 -23.90
C TYR A 145 10.27 0.53 -24.66
N TYR A 146 9.73 -0.52 -24.05
CA TYR A 146 9.64 -1.83 -24.70
C TYR A 146 8.59 -1.85 -25.83
N TYR A 147 7.51 -1.09 -25.69
CA TYR A 147 6.38 -1.07 -26.63
C TYR A 147 6.39 0.09 -27.64
N SER A 148 7.29 1.06 -27.49
CA SER A 148 7.52 2.14 -28.45
C SER A 148 8.34 1.68 -29.65
#